data_AF-A0A6G4ZVL7-F1
#
_entry.id   AF-A0A6G4ZVL7-F1
#
_cell.length_a   1.000
_cell.length_b   1.000
_cell.length_c   1.000
_cell.angle_alpha   90.00
_cell.angle_beta   90.00
_cell.angle_gamma   90.00
#
_symmetry.space_group_name_H-M   'P 1'
#
loop_
_entity.id
_entity.type
_entity.pdbx_description
1 polymer ?
#
loop_
_entity_poly.entity_id
_entity_poly.type
_entity_poly.pdbx_seq_one_letter_code
_entity_poly.pdbx_strand_id
1 'polypeptide(L)'
;LVNSVSQSSQVSLKELENDVTGAEALLERHLEHRTEIDARAGTFQAFEMFGQQLLQNGHYASAEIQQKLDMMTEARKELEKAWIARRVKVDQCLDLQLFYREL
;
A
#
# COMPACT_ATOMS: atom_id res chain seq x y z
N LEU A 1 35.04 22.53 -32.40
CA LEU A 1 34.25 23.37 -31.47
C LEU A 1 32.79 22.90 -31.27
N VAL A 2 32.44 21.66 -31.59
CA VAL A 2 31.11 21.12 -31.23
C VAL A 2 31.34 19.65 -30.89
N ASN A 3 31.49 19.30 -29.60
CA ASN A 3 31.44 17.92 -29.07
C ASN A 3 31.54 17.87 -27.53
N SER A 4 31.06 18.89 -26.81
CA SER A 4 31.08 18.86 -25.33
C SER A 4 29.77 19.24 -24.66
N VAL A 5 28.72 19.55 -25.42
CA VAL A 5 27.40 19.89 -24.84
C VAL A 5 26.47 18.66 -24.75
N SER A 6 26.73 17.58 -25.50
CA SER A 6 25.81 16.42 -25.53
C SER A 6 25.89 15.49 -24.31
N GLN A 7 26.98 15.54 -23.52
CA GLN A 7 27.16 14.60 -22.40
C GLN A 7 26.39 15.00 -21.14
N SER A 8 26.31 16.29 -20.82
CA SER A 8 25.56 16.78 -19.64
C SER A 8 24.05 16.62 -19.79
N SER A 9 23.52 16.80 -21.01
CA SER A 9 22.08 16.64 -21.28
C SER A 9 21.62 15.18 -21.27
N GLN A 10 22.48 14.22 -21.66
CA GLN A 10 22.15 12.79 -21.60
C GLN A 10 22.21 12.22 -20.18
N VAL A 11 23.05 12.77 -19.31
CA VAL A 11 23.11 12.37 -17.89
C VAL A 11 21.80 12.76 -17.19
N SER A 12 21.34 14.00 -17.38
CA SER A 12 20.08 14.49 -16.80
C SER A 12 18.85 13.73 -17.31
N LEU A 13 18.78 13.39 -18.60
CA LEU A 13 17.70 12.56 -19.16
C LEU A 13 17.69 11.13 -18.59
N LYS A 14 18.86 10.51 -18.44
CA LYS A 14 18.96 9.17 -17.85
C LYS A 14 18.63 9.16 -16.35
N GLU A 15 19.01 10.19 -15.62
CA GLU A 15 18.64 10.34 -14.21
C GLU A 15 17.13 10.49 -14.08
N LEU A 16 16.51 11.29 -14.95
CA LEU A 16 15.06 11.47 -15.01
C LEU A 16 14.30 10.18 -15.40
N GLU A 17 14.79 9.42 -16.38
CA GLU A 17 14.21 8.12 -16.77
C GLU A 17 14.32 7.08 -15.66
N ASN A 18 15.45 7.05 -14.92
CA ASN A 18 15.63 6.15 -13.79
C ASN A 18 14.70 6.50 -12.62
N ASP A 19 14.51 7.79 -12.35
CA ASP A 19 13.58 8.25 -11.32
C ASP A 19 12.14 7.85 -11.66
N VAL A 20 11.68 8.10 -12.89
CA VAL A 20 10.32 7.73 -13.33
C VAL A 20 10.09 6.22 -13.25
N THR A 21 11.04 5.42 -13.73
CA THR A 21 10.97 3.95 -13.63
C THR A 21 10.88 3.50 -12.16
N GLY A 22 11.58 4.20 -11.27
CA GLY A 22 11.53 3.96 -9.83
C GLY A 22 10.17 4.26 -9.19
N ALA A 23 9.52 5.37 -9.55
CA ALA A 23 8.21 5.71 -8.99
C ALA A 23 7.07 4.85 -9.54
N GLU A 24 7.10 4.52 -10.84
CA GLU A 24 6.11 3.62 -11.43
C GLU A 24 6.17 2.24 -10.77
N ALA A 25 7.38 1.70 -10.55
CA ALA A 25 7.57 0.44 -9.82
C ALA A 25 7.10 0.53 -8.35
N LEU A 26 7.28 1.68 -7.69
CA LEU A 26 6.76 1.90 -6.34
C LEU A 26 5.23 1.91 -6.30
N LEU A 27 4.59 2.53 -7.30
CA LEU A 27 3.14 2.56 -7.44
C LEU A 27 2.57 1.18 -7.75
N GLU A 28 3.16 0.47 -8.71
CA GLU A 28 2.75 -0.90 -9.09
C GLU A 28 2.76 -1.81 -7.85
N ARG A 29 3.88 -1.86 -7.13
CA ARG A 29 4.00 -2.65 -5.90
C ARG A 29 3.00 -2.21 -4.82
N HIS A 30 2.67 -0.93 -4.73
CA HIS A 30 1.67 -0.44 -3.79
C HIS A 30 0.24 -0.93 -4.13
N LEU A 31 -0.10 -0.99 -5.42
CA LEU A 31 -1.36 -1.53 -5.92
C LEU A 31 -1.44 -3.06 -5.82
N GLU A 32 -0.33 -3.77 -5.98
CA GLU A 32 -0.24 -5.21 -5.69
C GLU A 32 -0.59 -5.50 -4.24
N HIS A 33 -0.01 -4.73 -3.30
CA HIS A 33 -0.37 -4.86 -1.88
C HIS A 33 -1.84 -4.55 -1.62
N ARG A 34 -2.45 -3.60 -2.35
CA ARG A 34 -3.90 -3.35 -2.24
C ARG A 34 -4.70 -4.57 -2.69
N THR A 35 -4.34 -5.13 -3.83
CA THR A 35 -4.98 -6.34 -4.39
C THR A 35 -4.91 -7.49 -3.40
N GLU A 36 -3.77 -7.70 -2.75
CA GLU A 36 -3.61 -8.75 -1.75
C GLU A 36 -4.48 -8.51 -0.51
N ILE A 37 -4.58 -7.27 -0.02
CA ILE A 37 -5.45 -6.90 1.09
C ILE A 37 -6.92 -7.18 0.74
N ASP A 38 -7.35 -6.75 -0.44
CA ASP A 38 -8.73 -6.92 -0.92
C ASP A 38 -9.08 -8.39 -1.12
N ALA A 39 -8.15 -9.20 -1.64
CA ALA A 39 -8.33 -10.64 -1.80
C ALA A 39 -8.58 -11.36 -0.46
N ARG A 40 -8.04 -10.84 0.65
CA ARG A 40 -8.22 -11.39 2.00
C ARG A 40 -9.49 -10.88 2.69
N ALA A 41 -10.15 -9.84 2.16
CA ALA A 41 -11.33 -9.21 2.78
C ALA A 41 -12.46 -10.22 3.04
N GLY A 42 -12.73 -11.11 2.08
CA GLY A 42 -13.76 -12.15 2.23
C GLY A 42 -13.45 -13.15 3.33
N THR A 43 -12.18 -13.52 3.51
CA THR A 43 -11.75 -14.42 4.59
C THR A 43 -11.95 -13.78 5.97
N PHE A 44 -11.65 -12.48 6.12
CA PHE A 44 -11.89 -11.77 7.37
C PHE A 44 -13.37 -11.67 7.69
N GLN A 45 -14.21 -11.37 6.70
CA GLN A 45 -15.66 -11.32 6.87
C GLN A 45 -16.22 -12.68 7.30
N ALA A 46 -15.78 -13.77 6.68
CA ALA A 46 -16.21 -15.11 7.06
C ALA A 46 -15.81 -15.46 8.51
N PHE A 47 -14.58 -15.10 8.91
CA PHE A 47 -14.11 -15.27 10.29
C PHE A 47 -14.95 -14.48 11.30
N GLU A 48 -15.24 -13.21 10.99
CA GLU A 48 -16.06 -12.36 11.85
C GLU A 48 -17.49 -12.91 11.99
N MET A 49 -18.13 -13.28 10.87
CA MET A 49 -19.46 -13.88 10.89
C MET A 49 -19.50 -15.16 11.73
N PHE A 50 -18.51 -16.04 11.57
CA PHE A 50 -18.43 -17.27 12.35
C PHE A 50 -18.27 -17.00 13.85
N GLY A 51 -17.38 -16.08 14.23
CA GLY A 51 -17.22 -15.67 15.62
C GLY A 51 -18.50 -15.09 16.21
N GLN A 52 -19.18 -14.20 15.48
CA GLN A 52 -20.46 -13.62 15.91
C GLN A 52 -21.56 -14.67 16.10
N GLN A 53 -21.61 -15.70 15.25
CA GLN A 53 -22.53 -16.82 15.41
C GLN A 53 -22.25 -17.60 16.70
N LEU A 54 -20.99 -17.87 17.03
CA LEU A 54 -20.62 -18.55 18.28
C LEU A 54 -21.02 -17.73 19.51
N LEU A 55 -20.83 -16.41 19.46
CA LEU A 55 -21.23 -15.50 20.53
C LEU A 55 -22.75 -15.49 20.73
N GLN A 56 -23.53 -15.38 19.65
CA GLN A 56 -25.00 -15.40 19.71
C GLN A 56 -25.55 -16.71 20.29
N ASN A 57 -24.87 -17.83 20.04
CA ASN A 57 -25.24 -19.13 20.58
C ASN A 57 -24.76 -19.36 22.03
N GLY A 58 -24.14 -18.37 22.67
CA GLY A 58 -23.67 -18.47 24.06
C GLY A 58 -22.54 -19.48 24.24
N HIS A 59 -21.63 -19.60 23.26
CA HIS A 59 -20.52 -20.54 23.32
C HIS A 59 -19.70 -20.39 24.61
N TYR A 60 -19.24 -21.50 25.21
CA TYR A 60 -18.56 -21.46 26.52
C TYR A 60 -17.31 -20.57 26.54
N ALA A 61 -16.65 -20.42 25.38
CA ALA A 61 -15.47 -19.59 25.17
C ALA A 61 -15.77 -18.16 24.66
N SER A 62 -16.99 -17.63 24.87
CA SER A 62 -17.40 -16.33 24.32
C SER A 62 -16.44 -15.17 24.63
N ALA A 63 -15.84 -15.13 25.82
CA ALA A 63 -14.88 -14.09 26.19
C ALA A 63 -13.62 -14.12 25.29
N GLU A 64 -13.08 -15.31 25.05
CA GLU A 64 -11.90 -15.51 24.20
C GLU A 64 -12.22 -15.23 22.74
N ILE A 65 -13.41 -15.64 22.28
CA ILE A 65 -13.89 -15.38 20.91
C ILE A 65 -14.01 -13.87 20.68
N GLN A 66 -14.65 -13.14 21.59
CA GLN A 66 -14.78 -11.68 21.49
C GLN A 66 -13.40 -11.02 21.43
N GLN A 67 -12.47 -11.42 22.29
CA GLN A 67 -11.10 -10.90 22.26
C GLN A 67 -10.42 -11.13 20.91
N LYS A 68 -10.56 -12.32 20.31
CA LYS A 68 -9.97 -12.62 19.00
C LYS A 68 -10.61 -11.81 17.87
N LEU A 69 -11.92 -11.58 17.91
CA LEU A 69 -12.61 -10.70 16.97
C LEU A 69 -12.12 -9.25 17.07
N ASP A 70 -11.95 -8.75 18.29
CA ASP A 70 -11.46 -7.40 18.54
C ASP A 70 -10.01 -7.22 18.05
N MET A 71 -9.15 -8.19 18.35
CA MET A 71 -7.76 -8.21 17.86
C MET A 71 -7.70 -8.23 16.34
N MET A 72 -8.53 -9.05 15.67
CA MET A 72 -8.57 -9.11 14.21
C MET A 72 -9.04 -7.79 13.62
N THR A 73 -10.08 -7.19 14.21
CA THR A 73 -10.62 -5.90 13.79
C THR A 73 -9.57 -4.80 13.89
N GLU A 74 -8.81 -4.75 14.99
CA GLU A 74 -7.77 -3.75 15.18
C GLU A 74 -6.60 -3.97 14.21
N ALA A 75 -6.14 -5.21 14.03
CA ALA A 75 -5.10 -5.54 13.06
C ALA A 75 -5.48 -5.09 11.64
N ARG A 76 -6.76 -5.25 11.25
CA ARG A 76 -7.25 -4.80 9.94
C ARG A 76 -7.24 -3.28 9.81
N LYS A 77 -7.62 -2.54 10.87
CA LYS A 77 -7.55 -1.08 10.88
C LYS A 77 -6.11 -0.59 10.74
N GLU A 78 -5.18 -1.18 11.46
CA GLU A 78 -3.76 -0.81 11.39
C GLU A 78 -3.17 -1.12 10.01
N LEU A 79 -3.56 -2.24 9.38
CA LEU A 79 -3.16 -2.55 8.01
C LEU A 79 -3.65 -1.50 7.00
N GLU A 80 -4.91 -1.08 7.10
CA GLU A 80 -5.47 -0.05 6.23
C GLU A 80 -4.78 1.31 6.45
N LYS A 81 -4.56 1.70 7.72
CA LYS A 81 -3.81 2.93 8.05
C LYS A 81 -2.40 2.90 7.47
N ALA A 82 -1.68 1.78 7.60
CA ALA A 82 -0.34 1.62 7.05
C ALA A 82 -0.34 1.70 5.52
N TRP A 83 -1.35 1.12 4.86
CA TRP A 83 -1.51 1.21 3.42
C TRP A 83 -1.74 2.66 2.97
N ILE A 84 -2.67 3.39 3.60
CA ILE A 84 -2.94 4.81 3.31
C ILE A 84 -1.70 5.67 3.55
N ALA A 85 -1.01 5.48 4.67
CA ALA A 85 0.22 6.23 4.98
C ALA A 85 1.31 6.00 3.93
N ARG A 86 1.41 4.78 3.39
CA ARG A 86 2.33 4.48 2.29
C ARG A 86 1.89 5.15 0.99
N ARG A 87 0.59 5.17 0.68
CA ARG A 87 0.04 5.85 -0.49
C ARG A 87 0.44 7.32 -0.54
N VAL A 88 0.28 8.04 0.58
CA VAL A 88 0.67 9.46 0.69
C VAL A 88 2.14 9.66 0.32
N LYS A 89 3.03 8.77 0.75
CA LYS A 89 4.46 8.85 0.41
C LYS A 89 4.73 8.57 -1.07
N VAL A 90 4.03 7.60 -1.65
CA VAL A 90 4.15 7.29 -3.09
C VAL A 90 3.68 8.47 -3.92
N ASP A 91 2.54 9.07 -3.57
CA ASP A 91 1.99 10.25 -4.26
C ASP A 91 2.96 11.44 -4.17
N GLN A 92 3.54 11.70 -2.99
CA GLN A 92 4.56 12.74 -2.80
C GLN A 92 5.83 12.51 -3.64
N CYS A 93 6.29 11.27 -3.74
CA CYS A 93 7.44 10.94 -4.59
C CYS A 93 7.11 11.16 -6.08
N LEU A 94 5.91 10.79 -6.51
CA LEU A 94 5.48 10.98 -7.89
C LEU A 94 5.34 12.47 -8.24
N ASP A 95 4.73 13.26 -7.36
CA ASP A 95 4.59 14.72 -7.53
C ASP A 95 5.95 15.40 -7.68
N LEU A 96 6.93 15.01 -6.86
CA LEU A 96 8.29 15.55 -6.94
C LEU A 96 8.97 15.23 -8.28
N GLN A 97 8.79 14.01 -8.79
CA GLN A 97 9.35 13.62 -10.08
C GLN A 97 8.68 14.34 -11.25
N LEU A 98 7.36 14.53 -11.19
CA LEU A 98 6.64 15.33 -12.18
C LEU A 98 7.17 16.77 -12.21
N PHE A 99 7.40 17.37 -11.04
CA PHE A 99 7.97 18.71 -10.93
C PHE A 99 9.36 18.82 -11.60
N TYR A 100 10.26 17.86 -11.37
CA TYR A 100 11.57 17.85 -12.02
C TYR A 100 11.51 17.63 -13.54
N ARG A 101 10.45 17.02 -14.06
CA ARG A 101 10.24 16.81 -15.50
C ARG A 101 9.70 18.05 -16.21
N GLU A 102 8.99 18.92 -15.48
CA GLU A 102 8.36 20.14 -16.02
C GLU A 102 9.32 21.35 -16.03
N LEU A 103 10.49 21.25 -15.42
CA LEU A 103 11.58 22.24 -15.42
C LEU A 103 12.65 21.96 -16.49
#